data_AF-A0A914SFR5-F1
#
_entry.id   AF-A0A914SFR5-F1
#
_cell.length_a   1.000
_cell.length_b   1.000
_cell.length_c   1.000
_cell.angle_alpha   90.00
_cell.angle_beta   90.00
_cell.angle_gamma   90.00
#
_symmetry.space_group_name_H-M   'P 1'
#
loop_
_entity.id
_entity.type
_entity.pdbx_description
1 polymer ?
#
loop_
_entity_poly.entity_id
_entity_poly.type
_entity_poly.pdbx_seq_one_letter_code
_entity_poly.pdbx_strand_id
1 'polypeptide(L)'
;MSKEAFNNPSRSRPINEGDFGGRYLEDEEAVFKHNAWDDVEFPPEQEEIVRQTLEKQKLLAVDKEKAVKLIEEPSEQWNSFYSTHSNKFFMDRKWL
;
A
#
# COMPACT_ATOMS: atom_id res chain seq x y z
N MET A 1 4.49 2.01 -48.99
CA MET A 1 5.15 1.77 -47.69
C MET A 1 4.07 1.38 -46.68
N SER A 2 3.76 0.09 -46.62
CA SER A 2 2.72 -0.44 -45.73
C SER A 2 3.26 -0.49 -44.30
N LYS A 3 2.50 0.08 -43.36
CA LYS A 3 2.76 -0.06 -41.93
C LYS A 3 2.30 -1.46 -41.53
N GLU A 4 3.23 -2.38 -41.35
CA GLU A 4 2.94 -3.66 -40.69
C GLU A 4 2.54 -3.38 -39.25
N ALA A 5 1.29 -3.70 -38.92
CA ALA A 5 0.81 -3.68 -37.56
C ALA A 5 1.46 -4.85 -36.82
N PHE A 6 2.27 -4.56 -35.81
CA PHE A 6 2.79 -5.56 -34.89
C PHE A 6 1.62 -6.29 -34.22
N ASN A 7 1.39 -7.52 -34.66
CA ASN A 7 0.45 -8.45 -34.06
C ASN A 7 1.00 -8.85 -32.68
N ASN A 8 0.55 -8.17 -31.62
CA ASN A 8 0.82 -8.57 -30.24
C ASN A 8 -0.31 -9.53 -29.79
N PRO A 9 -0.06 -10.84 -29.67
CA PRO A 9 -1.09 -11.84 -29.34
C PRO A 9 -1.61 -11.73 -27.89
N SER A 10 -1.14 -10.76 -27.11
CA SER A 10 -1.44 -10.66 -25.67
C SER A 10 -2.67 -9.79 -25.31
N ARG A 11 -3.43 -9.28 -26.29
CA ARG A 11 -4.52 -8.31 -26.04
C ARG A 11 -5.95 -8.85 -26.18
N SER A 12 -6.15 -10.16 -26.11
CA SER A 12 -7.47 -10.79 -26.21
C SER A 12 -7.75 -11.76 -25.05
N ARG A 13 -7.73 -11.26 -23.81
CA ARG A 13 -8.54 -11.88 -22.76
C ARG A 13 -9.55 -10.86 -22.23
N PRO A 14 -10.85 -11.17 -22.25
CA PRO A 14 -11.84 -10.36 -21.56
C PRO A 14 -11.48 -10.37 -20.06
N ILE A 15 -11.48 -9.19 -19.45
CA ILE A 15 -11.33 -9.07 -18.00
C ILE A 15 -12.63 -9.62 -17.41
N ASN A 16 -12.62 -10.89 -16.99
CA ASN A 16 -13.69 -11.43 -16.16
C ASN A 16 -13.51 -10.81 -14.77
N GLU A 17 -14.57 -10.20 -14.24
CA GLU A 17 -14.60 -9.60 -12.89
C GLU A 17 -14.24 -10.60 -11.77
N GLY A 18 -14.18 -11.91 -12.07
CA GLY A 18 -13.73 -12.95 -11.15
C GLY A 18 -12.22 -13.21 -11.11
N ASP A 19 -11.39 -12.42 -11.79
CA ASP A 19 -9.93 -12.64 -11.94
C ASP A 19 -9.08 -11.57 -11.20
N PHE A 20 -9.69 -10.84 -10.27
CA PHE A 20 -9.01 -9.91 -9.36
C PHE A 20 -8.60 -10.66 -8.09
N GLY A 21 -7.32 -10.66 -7.73
CA GLY A 21 -6.79 -11.29 -6.52
C GLY A 21 -6.46 -12.78 -6.61
N GLY A 22 -6.64 -13.45 -7.75
CA GLY A 22 -6.38 -14.89 -7.91
C GLY A 22 -5.12 -15.26 -8.69
N ARG A 23 -4.19 -14.31 -8.90
CA ARG A 23 -3.03 -14.48 -9.79
C ARG A 23 -1.72 -14.50 -9.01
N TYR A 24 -1.30 -15.70 -8.66
CA TYR A 24 -0.05 -15.96 -7.95
C TYR A 24 1.17 -15.80 -8.86
N LEU A 25 2.26 -15.28 -8.30
CA LEU A 25 3.55 -15.22 -8.98
C LEU A 25 4.23 -16.60 -8.88
N GLU A 26 3.99 -17.46 -9.86
CA GLU A 26 4.62 -18.79 -9.94
C GLU A 26 6.01 -18.76 -10.60
N ASP A 27 6.27 -17.77 -11.45
CA ASP A 27 7.50 -17.61 -12.25
C ASP A 27 8.17 -16.27 -11.93
N GLU A 28 9.39 -16.33 -11.39
CA GLU A 28 10.17 -15.14 -10.98
C GLU A 28 10.53 -14.22 -12.17
N GLU A 29 10.48 -14.69 -13.42
CA GLU A 29 10.69 -13.85 -14.60
C GLU A 29 9.42 -13.09 -15.01
N ALA A 30 8.25 -13.48 -14.47
CA ALA A 30 6.94 -12.94 -14.80
C ALA A 30 6.47 -11.81 -13.86
N VAL A 31 7.37 -11.23 -13.07
CA VAL A 31 7.09 -10.18 -12.06
C VAL A 31 6.35 -8.96 -12.63
N PHE A 32 6.58 -8.63 -13.92
CA PHE A 32 5.90 -7.51 -14.60
C PHE A 32 4.57 -7.88 -15.28
N LYS A 33 4.12 -9.13 -15.18
CA LYS A 33 2.78 -9.55 -15.62
C LYS A 33 1.74 -9.19 -14.54
N HIS A 34 0.47 -9.53 -14.79
CA HIS A 34 -0.63 -9.33 -13.86
C HIS A 34 -0.47 -10.25 -12.63
N ASN A 35 0.07 -9.73 -11.53
CA ASN A 35 0.31 -10.45 -10.28
C ASN A 35 -0.48 -9.83 -9.13
N ALA A 36 -0.98 -10.66 -8.22
CA ALA A 36 -1.61 -10.25 -6.96
C ALA A 36 -0.54 -10.10 -5.87
N TRP A 37 0.20 -8.98 -5.89
CA TRP A 37 1.27 -8.71 -4.90
C TRP A 37 0.76 -8.49 -3.47
N ASP A 38 -0.55 -8.48 -3.27
CA ASP A 38 -1.23 -8.46 -1.98
C ASP A 38 -1.47 -9.87 -1.38
N ASP A 39 -1.35 -10.93 -2.18
CA ASP A 39 -1.56 -12.32 -1.75
C ASP A 39 -0.23 -13.04 -1.43
N VAL A 40 0.52 -12.47 -0.49
CA VAL A 40 1.78 -13.03 0.01
C VAL A 40 1.54 -13.64 1.39
N GLU A 41 1.86 -14.92 1.55
CA GLU A 41 1.84 -15.59 2.85
C GLU A 41 2.86 -14.97 3.80
N PHE A 42 2.43 -14.73 5.05
CA PHE A 42 3.29 -14.18 6.08
C PHE A 42 4.37 -15.20 6.47
N PRO A 43 5.68 -14.88 6.38
CA PRO A 43 6.72 -15.76 6.86
C PRO A 43 6.56 -15.99 8.38
N PRO A 44 6.79 -17.22 8.88
CA PRO A 44 6.61 -17.54 10.31
C PRO A 44 7.54 -16.73 11.23
N GLU A 45 8.70 -16.30 10.74
CA GLU A 45 9.62 -15.42 11.48
C GLU A 45 9.04 -14.02 11.71
N GLN A 46 8.14 -13.55 10.83
CA GLN A 46 7.53 -12.23 10.97
C GLN A 46 6.45 -12.18 12.04
N GLU A 47 5.78 -13.29 12.35
CA GLU A 47 4.76 -13.32 13.40
C GLU A 47 5.32 -12.87 14.75
N GLU A 48 6.52 -13.34 15.10
CA GLU A 48 7.17 -12.98 16.36
C GLU A 48 7.57 -11.50 16.38
N ILE A 49 8.05 -10.96 15.25
CA ILE A 49 8.39 -9.54 15.10
C ILE A 49 7.14 -8.68 15.27
N VAL A 50 6.03 -9.08 14.64
CA VAL A 50 4.73 -8.40 14.77
C VAL A 50 4.28 -8.42 16.22
N ARG A 51 4.34 -9.57 16.88
CA ARG A 51 3.95 -9.72 18.30
C ARG A 51 4.76 -8.79 19.20
N GLN A 52 6.08 -8.82 19.11
CA GLN A 52 6.96 -7.95 19.91
C GLN A 52 6.73 -6.47 19.61
N THR A 53 6.46 -6.11 18.35
CA THR A 53 6.17 -4.73 17.96
C THR A 53 4.85 -4.25 18.56
N LEU A 54 3.81 -5.08 18.52
CA LEU A 54 2.52 -4.78 19.13
C LEU A 54 2.63 -4.61 20.65
N GLU A 55 3.40 -5.46 21.34
CA GLU A 55 3.65 -5.30 22.77
C GLU A 55 4.33 -3.97 23.09
N LYS A 56 5.38 -3.61 22.34
CA LYS A 56 6.07 -2.32 22.50
C LYS A 56 5.15 -1.12 22.23
N GLN A 57 4.32 -1.20 21.19
CA GLN A 57 3.37 -0.13 20.86
C GLN A 57 2.30 0.02 21.94
N LYS A 58 1.79 -1.07 22.50
CA LYS A 58 0.81 -1.04 23.60
C LYS A 58 1.36 -0.35 24.85
N LEU A 59 2.64 -0.55 25.17
CA LEU A 59 3.29 0.12 26.30
C LEU A 59 3.40 1.65 26.11
N LEU A 60 3.44 2.10 24.86
CA LEU A 60 3.55 3.52 24.49
C LEU A 60 2.21 4.09 24.02
N ALA A 61 1.09 3.43 24.35
CA ALA A 61 -0.23 3.92 24.02
C ALA A 61 -0.44 5.34 24.57
N VAL A 62 -1.01 6.19 23.74
CA VAL A 62 -1.38 7.55 24.16
C VAL A 62 -2.46 7.49 25.23
N ASP A 63 -2.42 8.45 26.15
CA ASP A 63 -3.49 8.59 27.14
C ASP A 63 -4.86 8.77 26.47
N LYS A 64 -5.92 8.31 27.13
CA LYS A 64 -7.28 8.30 26.59
C LYS A 64 -7.75 9.69 26.19
N GLU A 65 -7.46 10.72 26.99
CA GLU A 65 -7.91 12.09 26.67
C GLU A 65 -7.23 12.62 25.41
N LYS A 66 -5.94 12.31 25.25
CA LYS A 66 -5.19 12.66 24.06
C LYS A 66 -5.68 11.88 22.83
N ALA A 67 -5.98 10.59 23.00
CA ALA A 67 -6.53 9.77 21.93
C ALA A 67 -7.85 10.33 21.39
N VAL A 68 -8.76 10.74 22.27
CA VAL A 68 -10.05 11.35 21.90
C VAL A 68 -9.83 12.61 21.07
N LYS A 69 -8.99 13.54 21.53
CA LYS A 69 -8.69 14.78 20.78
C LYS A 69 -8.08 14.51 19.39
N LEU A 70 -7.19 13.52 19.29
CA LEU A 70 -6.60 13.13 18.00
C LEU A 70 -7.66 12.61 17.01
N ILE A 71 -8.71 11.97 17.51
CA ILE A 71 -9.81 11.41 16.71
C ILE A 71 -10.87 12.46 16.37
N GLU A 72 -11.16 13.37 17.30
CA GLU A 72 -12.18 14.42 17.12
C GLU A 72 -11.74 15.53 16.18
N GLU A 73 -10.44 15.89 16.19
CA GLU A 73 -9.91 17.02 15.43
C GLU A 73 -8.82 16.62 14.40
N PRO A 74 -9.05 15.61 13.54
CA PRO A 74 -8.00 15.06 12.69
C PRO A 74 -7.43 16.08 11.71
N SER A 75 -8.27 16.99 11.20
CA SER A 75 -7.85 18.08 10.31
C SER A 75 -6.78 18.97 10.96
N GLU A 76 -6.99 19.35 12.22
CA GLU A 76 -6.05 20.20 12.95
C GLU A 76 -4.74 19.47 13.26
N GLN A 77 -4.80 18.18 13.59
CA GLN A 77 -3.60 17.37 13.81
C GLN A 77 -2.75 17.28 12.54
N TRP A 78 -3.38 17.06 11.39
CA TRP A 78 -2.68 17.04 10.10
C TRP A 78 -2.13 18.42 9.73
N ASN A 79 -2.90 19.50 9.92
CA ASN A 79 -2.43 20.86 9.69
C ASN A 79 -1.21 21.20 10.55
N SER A 80 -1.24 20.87 11.84
CA SER A 80 -0.11 21.03 12.76
C SER A 80 1.12 20.24 12.32
N PHE A 81 0.94 18.95 11.98
CA PHE A 81 2.01 18.10 11.46
C PHE A 81 2.66 18.72 10.22
N TYR A 82 1.85 19.17 9.26
CA TYR A 82 2.36 19.73 8.02
C TYR A 82 2.94 21.14 8.14
N SER A 83 2.49 21.94 9.11
CA SER A 83 3.10 23.23 9.44
C SER A 83 4.56 23.08 9.87
N THR A 84 4.92 21.95 10.49
CA THR A 84 6.26 21.70 11.04
C THR A 84 7.18 20.96 10.05
N HIS A 85 6.63 20.33 9.00
CA HIS A 85 7.37 19.43 8.10
C HIS A 85 7.45 19.89 6.63
N SER A 86 7.43 21.20 6.38
CA SER A 86 7.29 21.78 5.02
C SER A 86 8.25 21.25 3.94
N ASN A 87 9.49 20.87 4.28
CA ASN A 87 10.56 20.58 3.30
C ASN A 87 11.04 19.13 3.23
N LYS A 88 10.24 18.15 3.70
CA LYS A 88 10.64 16.72 3.66
C LYS A 88 9.80 15.84 2.74
N PHE A 89 8.96 16.44 1.90
CA PHE A 89 8.10 15.69 0.98
C PHE A 89 8.65 15.77 -0.45
N PHE A 90 8.70 14.62 -1.12
CA PHE A 90 9.27 14.48 -2.46
C PHE A 90 8.40 15.02 -3.60
N MET A 91 7.17 15.48 -3.32
CA MET A 91 6.28 16.05 -4.34
C MET A 91 5.39 17.15 -3.77
N ASP A 92 5.07 18.12 -4.64
CA ASP A 92 4.04 19.13 -4.38
C ASP A 92 2.68 18.46 -4.19
N ARG A 93 2.03 18.79 -3.08
CA ARG A 93 0.75 18.21 -2.68
C ARG A 93 -0.36 18.88 -3.49
N LYS A 94 -0.96 18.15 -4.45
CA LYS A 94 -2.11 18.60 -5.26
C LYS A 94 -3.49 18.29 -4.66
N TRP A 95 -3.54 17.71 -3.46
CA TRP A 95 -4.76 17.20 -2.83
C TRP A 95 -5.16 17.96 -1.54
N LEU A 96 -4.41 19.02 -1.21
CA LEU A 96 -4.81 20.10 -0.30
C LEU A 96 -5.21 21.30 -1.16
#